data_AF-A0A395I8Z4-F1
#
_entry.id   AF-A0A395I8Z4-F1
#
_cell.length_a   1.000
_cell.length_b   1.000
_cell.length_c   1.000
_cell.angle_alpha   90.00
_cell.angle_beta   90.00
_cell.angle_gamma   90.00
#
_symmetry.space_group_name_H-M   'P 1'
#
loop_
_entity.id
_entity.type
_entity.pdbx_description
1 polymer ?
#
loop_
_entity_poly.entity_id
_entity_poly.type
_entity_poly.pdbx_seq_one_letter_code
_entity_poly.pdbx_strand_id
1 'polypeptide(L)'
;MLTPGRGLIALAALLTAMGGFVADWNETHVFNPQWPPHARYHNGQTMTTGLLLGLSSWFYLTRPGTQSLYTAAWLPALHLLAILSGILYPGALPIDPGFGEGFPQLYICGTLLAMLGVGLGLERRRLDSVAATTAVGVARQRKRE
;
A
#
# COMPACT_ATOMS: atom_id res chain seq x y z
N MET A 1 2.49 -8.17 -17.75
CA MET A 1 3.23 -7.03 -18.35
C MET A 1 3.25 -5.90 -17.35
N LEU A 2 4.43 -5.30 -17.10
CA LEU A 2 4.57 -4.16 -16.20
C LEU A 2 4.04 -2.91 -16.92
N THR A 3 2.89 -2.40 -16.47
CA THR A 3 2.29 -1.15 -16.96
C THR A 3 2.60 -0.03 -15.97
N PRO A 4 2.50 1.26 -16.36
CA PRO A 4 2.71 2.35 -15.40
C PRO A 4 1.83 2.23 -14.15
N GLY A 5 0.55 1.87 -14.32
CA GLY A 5 -0.37 1.68 -13.20
C GLY A 5 0.02 0.54 -12.26
N ARG A 6 0.39 -0.63 -12.82
CA ARG A 6 0.89 -1.76 -12.02
C ARG A 6 2.24 -1.46 -11.37
N GLY A 7 3.10 -0.71 -12.04
CA GLY A 7 4.40 -0.28 -11.53
C GLY A 7 4.26 0.62 -10.30
N LEU A 8 3.33 1.58 -10.33
CA LEU A 8 3.04 2.43 -9.16
C LEU A 8 2.52 1.61 -7.98
N ILE A 9 1.58 0.68 -8.21
CA ILE A 9 1.06 -0.20 -7.15
C ILE A 9 2.19 -1.08 -6.59
N ALA A 10 3.01 -1.68 -7.46
CA ALA A 10 4.12 -2.53 -7.04
C ALA A 10 5.15 -1.75 -6.20
N LEU A 11 5.50 -0.53 -6.62
CA LEU A 11 6.43 0.32 -5.88
C LEU A 11 5.85 0.73 -4.52
N ALA A 12 4.60 1.17 -4.47
CA ALA A 12 3.95 1.52 -3.20
C ALA A 12 3.85 0.31 -2.25
N ALA A 13 3.54 -0.88 -2.78
CA ALA A 13 3.51 -2.11 -2.00
C ALA A 13 4.89 -2.53 -1.47
N LEU A 14 5.94 -2.35 -2.27
CA LEU A 14 7.33 -2.61 -1.83
C LEU A 14 7.74 -1.66 -0.70
N LEU A 15 7.47 -0.36 -0.86
CA LEU A 15 7.75 0.63 0.17
C LEU A 15 6.93 0.39 1.43
N THR A 16 5.68 -0.07 1.30
CA THR A 16 4.85 -0.50 2.45
C THR A 16 5.47 -1.71 3.15
N ALA A 17 5.97 -2.70 2.39
CA ALA A 17 6.58 -3.90 2.95
C ALA A 17 7.86 -3.63 3.73
N MET A 18 8.67 -2.68 3.27
CA MET A 18 9.97 -2.35 3.86
C MET A 18 9.88 -1.20 4.88
N GLY A 19 8.89 -0.33 4.76
CA GLY A 19 8.81 0.95 5.46
C GLY A 19 8.98 0.84 6.96
N GLY A 20 8.23 -0.08 7.60
CA GLY A 20 8.33 -0.30 9.05
C GLY A 20 9.73 -0.77 9.48
N PHE A 21 10.41 -1.62 8.71
CA PHE A 21 11.78 -2.04 9.04
C PHE A 21 12.80 -0.93 8.86
N VAL A 22 12.60 -0.05 7.89
CA VAL A 22 13.49 1.11 7.70
C VAL A 22 13.28 2.17 8.79
N ALA A 23 12.02 2.43 9.15
CA ALA A 23 11.66 3.49 10.08
C ALA A 23 11.78 3.07 11.56
N ASP A 24 11.51 1.82 11.88
CA ASP A 24 11.26 1.41 13.28
C ASP A 24 12.34 0.45 13.82
N TRP A 25 13.26 -0.04 12.97
CA TRP A 25 14.36 -0.92 13.41
C TRP A 25 15.55 -0.13 13.97
N ASN A 26 15.33 0.64 15.04
CA ASN A 26 16.36 1.49 15.66
C ASN A 26 16.01 1.87 17.11
N GLU A 27 16.88 2.66 17.75
CA GLU A 27 16.80 3.10 19.16
C GLU A 27 15.65 4.06 19.46
N THR A 28 15.01 4.64 18.45
CA THR A 28 13.82 5.49 18.66
C THR A 28 12.55 4.64 18.75
N HIS A 29 12.58 3.38 18.30
CA HIS A 29 11.42 2.48 18.20
C HIS A 29 11.70 1.10 18.83
N VAL A 30 11.91 0.04 18.05
CA VAL A 30 11.92 -1.35 18.56
C VAL A 30 13.02 -1.60 19.61
N PHE A 31 14.10 -0.82 19.59
CA PHE A 31 15.18 -0.88 20.60
C PHE A 31 15.06 0.18 21.71
N ASN A 32 14.06 1.07 21.64
CA ASN A 32 13.89 2.16 22.59
C ASN A 32 13.80 1.67 24.05
N PRO A 33 14.76 2.03 24.92
CA PRO A 33 14.80 1.54 26.29
C PRO A 33 13.63 2.05 27.15
N GLN A 34 12.97 3.14 26.74
CA GLN A 34 11.83 3.71 27.45
C GLN A 34 10.51 3.02 27.11
N TRP A 35 10.43 2.29 26.00
CA TRP A 35 9.22 1.57 25.62
C TRP A 35 9.00 0.35 26.51
N PRO A 36 7.80 0.18 27.09
CA PRO A 36 7.40 -1.07 27.72
C PRO A 36 7.52 -2.24 26.73
N PRO A 37 7.81 -3.47 27.19
CA PRO A 37 7.93 -4.63 26.32
C PRO A 37 6.73 -4.83 25.36
N HIS A 38 5.52 -4.48 25.80
CA HIS A 38 4.30 -4.61 25.01
C HIS A 38 4.21 -3.62 23.83
N ALA A 39 4.76 -2.41 23.97
CA ALA A 39 4.82 -1.45 22.86
C ALA A 39 5.71 -1.98 21.72
N ARG A 40 6.86 -2.58 22.06
CA ARG A 40 7.75 -3.24 21.11
C ARG A 40 7.08 -4.41 20.40
N TYR A 41 6.27 -5.19 21.13
CA TYR A 41 5.47 -6.27 20.54
C TYR A 41 4.50 -5.75 19.47
N HIS A 42 3.71 -4.71 19.78
CA HIS A 42 2.80 -4.10 18.81
C HIS A 42 3.52 -3.40 17.65
N ASN A 43 4.71 -2.84 17.88
CA ASN A 43 5.51 -2.30 16.80
C ASN A 43 5.99 -3.41 15.85
N GLY A 44 6.54 -4.51 16.37
CA GLY A 44 6.93 -5.68 15.58
C GLY A 44 5.75 -6.29 14.80
N GLN A 45 4.55 -6.31 15.39
CA GLN A 45 3.32 -6.66 14.67
C GLN A 45 3.08 -5.72 13.49
N THR A 46 3.12 -4.41 13.69
CA THR A 46 2.90 -3.40 12.65
C THR A 46 3.88 -3.58 11.49
N MET A 47 5.18 -3.67 11.79
CA MET A 47 6.24 -3.89 10.80
C MET A 47 6.01 -5.17 9.99
N THR A 48 5.68 -6.26 10.66
CA THR A 48 5.43 -7.57 10.03
C THR A 48 4.15 -7.56 9.20
N THR A 49 3.08 -6.90 9.66
CA THR A 49 1.84 -6.75 8.89
C THR A 49 2.07 -5.95 7.62
N GLY A 50 2.86 -4.87 7.67
CA GLY A 50 3.25 -4.10 6.47
C GLY A 50 3.96 -4.97 5.44
N LEU A 51 4.96 -5.76 5.88
CA LEU A 51 5.66 -6.74 5.05
C LEU A 51 4.70 -7.73 4.38
N LEU A 52 3.86 -8.39 5.17
CA LEU A 52 2.95 -9.42 4.67
C LEU A 52 1.92 -8.86 3.67
N LEU A 53 1.37 -7.68 3.93
CA LEU A 53 0.39 -7.05 3.05
C LEU A 53 1.01 -6.53 1.75
N GLY A 54 2.23 -5.97 1.80
CA GLY A 54 2.98 -5.56 0.61
C GLY A 54 3.37 -6.75 -0.28
N LEU A 55 3.87 -7.85 0.30
CA LEU A 55 4.15 -9.09 -0.44
C LEU A 55 2.87 -9.71 -1.03
N SER A 56 1.77 -9.68 -0.28
CA SER A 56 0.47 -10.16 -0.78
C SER A 56 -0.03 -9.32 -1.94
N SER A 57 0.17 -8.00 -1.93
CA SER A 57 -0.12 -7.14 -3.07
C SER A 57 0.65 -7.55 -4.32
N TRP A 58 1.94 -7.84 -4.19
CA TRP A 58 2.75 -8.35 -5.30
C TRP A 58 2.22 -9.67 -5.84
N PHE A 59 1.83 -10.60 -4.97
CA PHE A 59 1.18 -11.84 -5.38
C PHE A 59 -0.09 -11.55 -6.21
N TYR A 60 -0.98 -10.67 -5.75
CA TYR A 60 -2.20 -10.32 -6.50
C TYR A 60 -1.92 -9.55 -7.80
N LEU A 61 -0.81 -8.81 -7.91
CA LEU A 61 -0.35 -8.24 -9.17
C LEU A 61 0.15 -9.30 -10.18
N THR A 62 0.32 -10.56 -9.79
CA THR A 62 0.56 -11.64 -10.77
C THR A 62 -0.73 -12.28 -11.27
N ARG A 63 -1.86 -12.06 -10.59
CA ARG A 63 -3.13 -12.70 -10.91
C ARG A 63 -3.91 -11.89 -11.96
N PRO A 64 -4.62 -12.55 -12.88
CA PRO A 64 -5.46 -11.88 -13.86
C PRO A 64 -6.75 -11.34 -13.22
N GLY A 65 -7.35 -10.34 -13.86
CA GLY A 65 -8.67 -9.84 -13.51
C GLY A 65 -8.68 -8.59 -12.64
N THR A 66 -9.76 -7.82 -12.78
CA THR A 66 -9.92 -6.51 -12.13
C THR A 66 -10.02 -6.64 -10.61
N GLN A 67 -10.60 -7.73 -10.10
CA GLN A 67 -10.66 -7.98 -8.66
C GLN A 67 -9.27 -8.15 -8.06
N SER A 68 -8.37 -8.90 -8.71
CA SER A 68 -6.99 -9.04 -8.25
C SER A 68 -6.23 -7.71 -8.26
N LEU A 69 -6.47 -6.85 -9.24
CA LEU A 69 -5.92 -5.49 -9.26
C LEU A 69 -6.43 -4.66 -8.06
N TYR A 70 -7.72 -4.71 -7.75
CA TYR A 70 -8.27 -4.04 -6.58
C TYR A 70 -7.64 -4.58 -5.30
N THR A 71 -7.60 -5.90 -5.11
CA THR A 71 -6.97 -6.52 -3.94
C THR A 71 -5.51 -6.10 -3.79
N ALA A 72 -4.75 -6.07 -4.89
CA ALA A 72 -3.37 -5.60 -4.87
C ALA A 72 -3.22 -4.15 -4.39
N ALA A 73 -4.12 -3.25 -4.77
CA ALA A 73 -4.09 -1.86 -4.30
C ALA A 73 -4.59 -1.72 -2.85
N TRP A 74 -5.61 -2.48 -2.47
CA TRP A 74 -6.28 -2.37 -1.17
C TRP A 74 -5.42 -2.88 -0.01
N LEU A 75 -4.69 -3.98 -0.17
CA LEU A 75 -3.90 -4.56 0.93
C LEU A 75 -2.90 -3.57 1.56
N PRO A 76 -2.01 -2.90 0.80
CA PRO A 76 -1.12 -1.88 1.36
C PRO A 76 -1.89 -0.63 1.80
N ALA A 77 -2.98 -0.25 1.11
CA ALA A 77 -3.80 0.89 1.53
C ALA A 77 -4.39 0.71 2.92
N LEU A 78 -4.91 -0.49 3.25
CA LEU A 78 -5.45 -0.78 4.58
C LEU A 78 -4.40 -0.67 5.67
N HIS A 79 -3.17 -1.10 5.40
CA HIS A 79 -2.06 -0.95 6.34
C HIS A 79 -1.71 0.53 6.59
N LEU A 80 -1.59 1.31 5.52
CA LEU A 80 -1.26 2.74 5.60
C LEU A 80 -2.37 3.53 6.30
N LEU A 81 -3.64 3.20 6.04
CA LEU A 81 -4.79 3.79 6.74
C LEU A 81 -4.80 3.41 8.22
N ALA A 82 -4.43 2.17 8.56
CA ALA A 82 -4.31 1.75 9.95
C ALA A 82 -3.23 2.57 10.69
N ILE A 83 -2.05 2.76 10.07
CA ILE A 83 -0.99 3.63 10.62
C ILE A 83 -1.53 5.05 10.86
N LEU A 84 -2.18 5.66 9.86
CA LEU A 84 -2.73 7.01 9.98
C LEU A 84 -3.80 7.12 11.06
N SER A 85 -4.63 6.09 11.21
CA SER A 85 -5.66 6.05 12.24
C SER A 85 -5.10 5.93 13.67
N GLY A 86 -3.82 5.59 13.83
CA GLY A 86 -3.16 5.47 15.13
C GLY A 86 -3.31 6.71 16.01
N ILE A 87 -3.36 7.91 15.42
CA ILE A 87 -3.53 9.17 16.16
C ILE A 87 -4.92 9.35 16.79
N LEU A 88 -5.91 8.56 16.37
CA LEU A 88 -7.28 8.67 16.87
C LEU A 88 -7.45 8.00 18.25
N TYR A 89 -6.46 7.24 18.72
CA TYR A 89 -6.53 6.53 19.99
C TYR A 89 -6.07 7.43 21.15
N PRO A 90 -6.74 7.38 22.32
CA PRO A 90 -6.41 8.25 23.44
C PRO A 90 -4.95 8.14 23.88
N GLY A 91 -4.26 9.28 23.98
CA GLY A 91 -2.87 9.35 24.42
C GLY A 91 -1.83 8.91 23.38
N ALA A 92 -2.23 8.57 22.16
CA ALA A 92 -1.30 8.25 21.09
C ALA A 92 -0.58 9.51 20.58
N LEU A 93 0.72 9.39 20.29
CA LEU A 93 1.53 10.42 19.65
C LEU A 93 2.15 9.87 18.37
N PRO A 94 2.30 10.68 17.31
CA PRO A 94 2.98 10.24 16.09
C PRO A 94 4.49 10.07 16.29
N ILE A 95 5.07 10.84 17.23
CA ILE A 95 6.48 10.81 17.59
C ILE A 95 6.55 10.90 19.13
N ASP A 96 7.43 10.11 19.72
CA ASP A 96 7.70 10.18 21.15
C ASP A 96 8.41 11.48 21.54
N PRO A 97 8.12 12.03 22.74
CA PRO A 97 8.84 13.18 23.26
C PRO A 97 10.36 12.97 23.25
N GLY A 98 11.09 13.97 22.75
CA GLY A 98 12.56 13.93 22.66
C GLY A 98 13.13 13.45 21.32
N PHE A 99 12.29 12.90 20.42
CA PHE A 99 12.72 12.46 19.08
C PHE A 99 12.23 13.36 17.93
N GLY A 100 11.41 14.38 18.23
CA GLY A 100 10.95 15.37 17.28
C GLY A 100 9.51 15.80 17.51
N GLU A 101 8.95 16.50 16.53
CA GLU A 101 7.57 16.99 16.54
C GLU A 101 6.89 16.76 15.19
N GLY A 102 5.55 16.86 15.17
CA GLY A 102 4.74 16.76 13.96
C GLY A 102 4.19 15.36 13.68
N PHE A 103 3.84 15.11 12.41
CA PHE A 103 3.19 13.87 11.96
C PHE A 103 3.83 13.33 10.67
N PRO A 104 5.08 12.84 10.71
CA PRO A 104 5.82 12.42 9.51
C PRO A 104 5.11 11.29 8.74
N GLN A 105 4.40 10.41 9.45
CA GLN A 105 3.62 9.32 8.86
C GLN A 105 2.53 9.84 7.92
N LEU A 106 1.98 11.05 8.16
CA LEU A 106 0.97 11.66 7.29
C LEU A 106 1.48 11.84 5.86
N TYR A 107 2.71 12.36 5.72
CA TYR A 107 3.29 12.64 4.41
C TYR A 107 3.69 11.36 3.69
N ILE A 108 4.31 10.42 4.40
CA ILE A 108 4.74 9.14 3.82
C ILE A 108 3.51 8.32 3.41
N CYS A 109 2.59 8.07 4.33
CA CYS A 109 1.40 7.28 4.05
C CYS A 109 0.50 7.97 3.02
N GLY A 110 0.33 9.29 3.10
CA GLY A 110 -0.43 10.05 2.12
C GLY A 110 0.13 9.95 0.71
N THR A 111 1.46 10.02 0.57
CA THR A 111 2.14 9.84 -0.73
C THR A 111 1.93 8.43 -1.28
N LEU A 112 2.11 7.40 -0.46
CA LEU A 112 1.92 6.01 -0.88
C LEU A 112 0.46 5.70 -1.24
N LEU A 113 -0.50 6.23 -0.47
CA LEU A 113 -1.93 6.15 -0.80
C LEU A 113 -2.26 6.84 -2.13
N ALA A 114 -1.67 8.01 -2.39
CA ALA A 114 -1.83 8.69 -3.67
C ALA A 114 -1.25 7.86 -4.82
N MET A 115 -0.07 7.24 -4.65
CA MET A 115 0.52 6.33 -5.65
C MET A 115 -0.39 5.13 -5.93
N LEU A 116 -0.97 4.51 -4.90
CA LEU A 116 -1.92 3.40 -5.05
C LEU A 116 -3.18 3.84 -5.82
N GLY A 117 -3.76 4.99 -5.46
CA GLY A 117 -4.94 5.54 -6.12
C GLY A 117 -4.69 5.89 -7.59
N VAL A 118 -3.59 6.58 -7.89
CA VAL A 118 -3.18 6.91 -9.27
C VAL A 118 -2.89 5.64 -10.06
N GLY A 119 -2.11 4.71 -9.50
CA GLY A 119 -1.77 3.45 -10.14
C GLY A 119 -3.01 2.61 -10.50
N LEU A 120 -3.96 2.52 -9.56
CA LEU A 120 -5.24 1.86 -9.78
C LEU A 120 -6.07 2.54 -10.86
N GLY A 121 -6.16 3.88 -10.83
CA GLY A 121 -6.90 4.65 -11.83
C GLY A 121 -6.35 4.47 -13.25
N LEU A 122 -5.02 4.50 -13.40
CA LEU A 122 -4.34 4.29 -14.69
C LEU A 122 -4.59 2.88 -15.24
N GLU A 123 -4.42 1.85 -14.39
CA GLU A 123 -4.58 0.47 -14.84
C GLU A 123 -6.04 0.13 -15.14
N ARG A 124 -7.01 0.67 -14.37
CA ARG A 124 -8.44 0.52 -14.64
C ARG A 124 -8.82 1.10 -16.01
N ARG A 125 -8.40 2.35 -16.29
CA ARG A 125 -8.65 3.00 -17.59
C ARG A 125 -8.07 2.21 -18.76
N ARG A 126 -6.88 1.61 -18.57
CA ARG A 126 -6.25 0.75 -19.57
C ARG A 126 -7.08 -0.51 -19.83
N LEU A 127 -7.54 -1.18 -18.77
CA LEU A 127 -8.37 -2.39 -18.89
C LEU A 127 -9.71 -2.09 -19.58
N ASP A 128 -10.36 -0.99 -19.23
CA ASP A 128 -11.62 -0.56 -19.86
C ASP A 128 -11.43 -0.28 -21.37
N SER A 129 -10.32 0.36 -21.74
CA SER A 129 -9.98 0.65 -23.14
C SER A 129 -9.73 -0.61 -23.97
N VAL A 130 -9.04 -1.59 -23.37
CA VAL A 130 -8.80 -2.91 -24.01
C VAL A 130 -10.13 -3.64 -24.21
N ALA A 131 -10.99 -3.69 -23.19
CA ALA A 131 -12.28 -4.36 -23.27
C ALA A 131 -13.17 -3.75 -24.37
N ALA A 132 -13.23 -2.42 -24.46
CA ALA A 132 -13.99 -1.73 -25.51
C ALA A 132 -13.47 -2.06 -26.92
N THR A 133 -12.14 -2.06 -27.10
CA THR A 133 -11.50 -2.40 -28.38
C THR A 133 -11.81 -3.83 -28.82
N THR A 134 -11.72 -4.78 -27.89
CA THR A 134 -12.07 -6.19 -28.15
C THR A 134 -13.53 -6.34 -28.54
N ALA A 135 -14.46 -5.69 -27.84
CA ALA A 135 -15.89 -5.75 -28.15
C ALA A 135 -16.21 -5.22 -29.55
N VAL A 136 -15.60 -4.09 -29.96
CA VAL A 136 -15.76 -3.54 -31.31
C VAL A 136 -15.21 -4.48 -32.38
N GLY A 137 -14.06 -5.12 -32.13
CA GLY A 137 -13.47 -6.11 -33.03
C GLY A 137 -14.38 -7.31 -33.27
N VAL A 138 -14.92 -7.88 -32.19
CA VAL A 138 -15.86 -9.02 -32.25
C VAL A 138 -17.14 -8.64 -33.00
N ALA A 139 -17.70 -7.46 -32.76
CA ALA A 139 -18.89 -6.98 -33.45
C ALA A 139 -18.67 -6.78 -34.96
N ARG A 140 -17.47 -6.32 -35.37
CA ARG A 140 -17.11 -6.17 -36.79
C ARG A 140 -16.95 -7.50 -37.50
N GLN A 141 -16.41 -8.52 -36.84
CA GLN A 141 -16.26 -9.85 -37.43
C GLN A 141 -17.62 -10.50 -37.70
N ARG A 142 -18.56 -10.43 -36.74
CA ARG A 142 -19.93 -10.96 -36.91
C ARG A 142 -20.74 -10.31 -38.03
N LYS A 143 -20.42 -9.08 -38.43
CA LYS A 143 -21.09 -8.40 -39.56
C LYS A 143 -20.55 -8.81 -40.94
N ARG A 144 -19.45 -9.57 -40.98
CA ARG A 144 -18.79 -10.04 -42.23
C ARG A 144 -19.09 -11.50 -42.55
N GLU A 145 -19.78 -12.20 -41.64
CA GLU A 145 -20.32 -13.56 -41.79
C GLU A 145 -21.80 -13.46 -42.19
#